data_AF-A0A9W9CKS3-F1
#
_entry.id   AF-A0A9W9CKS3-F1
#
_cell.length_a   1.000
_cell.length_b   1.000
_cell.length_c   1.000
_cell.angle_alpha   90.00
_cell.angle_beta   90.00
_cell.angle_gamma   90.00
#
_symmetry.space_group_name_H-M   'P 1'
#
loop_
_entity.id
_entity.type
_entity.pdbx_description
1 polymer ?
#
loop_
_entity_poly.entity_id
_entity_poly.type
_entity_poly.pdbx_seq_one_letter_code
_entity_poly.pdbx_strand_id
1 'polypeptide(L)'
;MPSQLPVRNLTSTAITIRRIERFQDPNTLQSKATGYFFGSNNTSLAAPTSPQLGEHARSFNHQDLDVTLAPFETYNLRQSEAQDETASILSSTTTRITIETLQGERYRIDVNPSYSQRSSQPLIALSPNPSTSYTALFHPSNPVPHLTLHANHLPNYAEWMAKLPDTLPLSAISIPGTHNSHTHYRALPSVRCQVVNIKTQLDNGIRFLDIRVQPVHATDTTKKYLYLVHGAFPISLTGPKYLEPILQTCYAFLSSHPTETILISLKREGVGSSTDEHLARILEEHYFKPNASFWHTADSKLPYLGSVRGKLVLIRRYKTPPPPLSSPEGEEQEVSKQYSGAGTGLDATAWPWNATHALFPTPSTPSSSSLFCLQDYCEILVPSLITQKIQYSNDHLARAAAATHHIPGFNTDTLNPVPPGPLYLNFLSASNFWKRACWPEMIAKSVNRGVEEWVCRGLYLEEESGAERGREDVVVVRKKKKSGDGGTGVVVMDCVGENGDWEFVRLIVGMNMGVLMKMEELKY
;
A
#
# COMPACT_ATOMS: atom_id res chain seq x y z
N MET A 1 -32.04 -10.67 8.05
CA MET A 1 -30.92 -11.35 7.37
C MET A 1 -30.00 -11.84 8.45
N PRO A 2 -29.67 -13.14 8.52
CA PRO A 2 -28.68 -13.62 9.48
C PRO A 2 -27.38 -12.86 9.28
N SER A 3 -26.76 -12.42 10.37
CA SER A 3 -25.46 -11.74 10.36
C SER A 3 -24.43 -12.67 9.72
N GLN A 4 -23.82 -12.20 8.63
CA GLN A 4 -22.74 -12.91 7.95
C GLN A 4 -21.40 -12.32 8.36
N LEU A 5 -20.39 -13.16 8.50
CA LEU A 5 -19.00 -12.74 8.61
C LEU A 5 -18.23 -13.29 7.40
N PRO A 6 -18.00 -12.47 6.35
CA PRO A 6 -17.10 -12.82 5.26
C PRO A 6 -15.69 -13.01 5.79
N VAL A 7 -15.11 -14.18 5.55
CA VAL A 7 -13.71 -14.50 5.83
C VAL A 7 -12.99 -14.60 4.50
N ARG A 8 -11.97 -13.77 4.32
CA ARG A 8 -11.22 -13.67 3.09
C ARG A 8 -9.80 -14.17 3.23
N ASN A 9 -9.35 -14.93 2.23
CA ASN A 9 -7.96 -15.36 2.10
C ASN A 9 -7.16 -14.37 1.23
N LEU A 10 -6.33 -13.53 1.85
CA LEU A 10 -5.29 -12.73 1.19
C LEU A 10 -3.89 -13.28 1.50
N THR A 11 -3.74 -14.60 1.42
CA THR A 11 -2.46 -15.29 1.49
C THR A 11 -2.12 -15.90 0.12
N SER A 12 -0.84 -16.19 -0.15
CA SER A 12 -0.40 -16.80 -1.41
C SER A 12 -0.77 -18.28 -1.54
N THR A 13 -1.29 -18.90 -0.48
CA THR A 13 -1.62 -20.33 -0.44
C THR A 13 -3.09 -20.54 -0.12
N ALA A 14 -3.64 -21.70 -0.48
CA ALA A 14 -4.97 -22.06 0.00
C ALA A 14 -4.96 -22.27 1.52
N ILE A 15 -6.06 -21.90 2.17
CA ILE A 15 -6.31 -22.16 3.60
C ILE A 15 -7.64 -22.89 3.74
N THR A 16 -7.72 -23.86 4.64
CA THR A 16 -8.93 -24.63 4.90
C THR A 16 -9.50 -24.22 6.26
N ILE A 17 -10.72 -23.71 6.29
CA ILE A 17 -11.45 -23.48 7.54
C ILE A 17 -11.96 -24.83 8.03
N ARG A 18 -11.37 -25.34 9.11
CA ARG A 18 -11.66 -26.66 9.68
C ARG A 18 -12.75 -26.64 10.74
N ARG A 19 -12.82 -25.56 11.52
CA ARG A 19 -13.72 -25.50 12.67
C ARG A 19 -14.08 -24.07 13.04
N ILE A 20 -15.33 -23.88 13.42
CA ILE A 20 -15.84 -22.68 14.05
C ILE A 20 -16.37 -23.03 15.43
N GLU A 21 -16.00 -22.24 16.42
CA GLU A 21 -16.52 -22.34 17.77
C GLU A 21 -17.11 -21.00 18.18
N ARG A 22 -18.24 -21.01 18.87
CA ARG A 22 -18.89 -19.81 19.38
C ARG A 22 -19.02 -19.93 20.89
N PHE A 23 -18.64 -18.88 21.59
CA PHE A 23 -18.72 -18.80 23.05
C PHE A 23 -18.96 -17.36 23.49
N GLN A 24 -19.46 -17.20 24.72
CA GLN A 24 -19.68 -15.88 25.31
C GLN A 24 -18.35 -15.12 25.40
N ASP A 25 -18.34 -13.86 24.96
CA ASP A 25 -17.14 -13.04 25.00
C ASP A 25 -16.67 -12.83 26.44
N PRO A 26 -15.43 -13.24 26.78
CA PRO A 26 -14.87 -13.09 28.13
C PRO A 26 -14.75 -11.63 28.58
N ASN A 27 -14.69 -10.67 27.65
CA ASN A 27 -14.58 -9.25 27.97
C ASN A 27 -15.93 -8.63 28.39
N THR A 28 -17.05 -9.29 28.14
CA THR A 28 -18.40 -8.80 28.51
C THR A 28 -18.61 -8.72 30.03
N LEU A 29 -17.79 -9.43 30.82
CA LEU A 29 -17.89 -9.44 32.29
C LEU A 29 -16.99 -8.39 32.98
N GLN A 30 -16.01 -7.81 32.28
CA GLN A 30 -15.11 -6.79 32.85
C GLN A 30 -15.73 -5.39 32.88
N SER A 31 -16.84 -5.15 32.18
CA SER A 31 -17.51 -3.85 32.09
C SER A 31 -18.48 -3.54 33.24
N LYS A 32 -18.48 -4.31 34.34
CA LYS A 32 -19.19 -3.93 35.56
C LYS A 32 -18.37 -2.92 36.38
N ALA A 33 -18.30 -1.69 35.91
CA ALA A 33 -17.83 -0.56 36.71
C ALA A 33 -18.95 -0.11 37.65
N THR A 34 -18.96 -0.62 38.88
CA THR A 34 -19.61 0.05 40.02
C THR A 34 -18.57 0.81 40.83
N GLY A 35 -18.70 2.14 40.88
CA GLY A 35 -18.15 2.97 41.96
C GLY A 35 -16.83 3.68 41.66
N TYR A 36 -16.88 5.02 41.70
CA TYR A 36 -15.75 5.96 41.74
C TYR A 36 -14.71 5.59 42.82
N PHE A 37 -13.40 5.70 42.53
CA PHE A 37 -12.35 6.25 43.41
C PHE A 37 -11.05 6.57 42.64
N PHE A 38 -10.36 7.64 43.04
CA PHE A 38 -9.06 8.11 42.55
C PHE A 38 -7.90 7.22 43.05
N GLY A 39 -6.86 7.00 42.22
CA GLY A 39 -5.58 6.43 42.65
C GLY A 39 -4.71 5.90 41.49
N SER A 40 -3.39 6.13 41.55
CA SER A 40 -2.42 5.88 40.47
C SER A 40 -1.86 4.44 40.39
N ASN A 41 -1.36 4.13 39.19
CA ASN A 41 -0.26 3.22 38.83
C ASN A 41 -0.44 1.70 38.84
N ASN A 42 0.06 1.13 37.73
CA ASN A 42 0.48 -0.24 37.44
C ASN A 42 -0.60 -1.34 37.40
N THR A 43 -0.93 -1.78 36.18
CA THR A 43 -1.53 -3.09 35.92
C THR A 43 -0.73 -3.82 34.84
N SER A 44 0.08 -4.77 35.31
CA SER A 44 0.52 -5.94 34.55
C SER A 44 -0.73 -6.71 34.09
N LEU A 45 -0.93 -6.84 32.78
CA LEU A 45 -1.93 -7.74 32.20
C LEU A 45 -1.49 -9.19 32.44
N ALA A 46 -1.93 -9.77 33.55
CA ALA A 46 -1.84 -11.22 33.74
C ALA A 46 -2.88 -11.89 32.83
N ALA A 47 -2.39 -12.63 31.83
CA ALA A 47 -3.21 -13.55 31.06
C ALA A 47 -3.82 -14.61 32.00
N PRO A 48 -5.11 -14.97 31.86
CA PRO A 48 -5.71 -16.00 32.71
C PRO A 48 -5.07 -17.37 32.40
N THR A 49 -4.60 -18.04 33.44
CA THR A 49 -4.06 -19.40 33.35
C THR A 49 -5.15 -20.43 33.03
N SER A 50 -4.74 -21.44 32.27
CA SER A 50 -5.52 -22.52 31.65
C SER A 50 -6.57 -23.30 32.50
N PRO A 51 -6.60 -23.35 33.85
CA PRO A 51 -7.60 -24.15 34.55
C PRO A 51 -8.99 -23.49 34.70
N GLN A 52 -9.09 -22.16 34.60
CA GLN A 52 -10.35 -21.43 34.84
C GLN A 52 -11.30 -21.39 33.62
N LEU A 53 -10.85 -21.86 32.46
CA LEU A 53 -11.67 -21.98 31.24
C LEU A 53 -12.57 -23.23 31.25
N GLY A 54 -12.32 -24.21 32.13
CA GLY A 54 -13.05 -25.48 32.17
C GLY A 54 -14.43 -25.42 32.84
N GLU A 55 -14.65 -24.50 33.78
CA GLU A 55 -15.91 -24.45 34.56
C GLU A 55 -17.02 -23.58 33.93
N HIS A 56 -16.74 -22.89 32.81
CA HIS A 56 -17.69 -21.98 32.14
C HIS A 56 -18.33 -22.55 30.85
N ALA A 57 -18.31 -23.86 30.67
CA ALA A 57 -18.82 -24.57 29.50
C ALA A 57 -20.36 -24.63 29.42
N ARG A 58 -21.04 -23.47 29.32
CA ARG A 58 -22.45 -23.40 28.93
C ARG A 58 -22.57 -22.54 27.67
N SER A 59 -23.01 -23.20 26.59
CA SER A 59 -23.14 -22.76 25.18
C SER A 59 -21.87 -22.74 24.28
N PHE A 60 -21.04 -23.79 24.32
CA PHE A 60 -20.10 -24.07 23.23
C PHE A 60 -20.85 -24.68 22.03
N ASN A 61 -21.30 -23.84 21.10
CA ASN A 61 -21.72 -24.33 19.78
C ASN A 61 -20.48 -24.45 18.90
N HIS A 62 -20.17 -25.66 18.42
CA HIS A 62 -19.09 -25.91 17.48
C HIS A 62 -19.64 -26.47 16.18
N GLN A 63 -19.04 -26.04 15.08
CA GLN A 63 -19.34 -26.51 13.73
C GLN A 63 -18.02 -26.87 13.08
N ASP A 64 -17.83 -28.16 12.81
CA ASP A 64 -16.74 -28.60 11.95
C ASP A 64 -17.09 -28.26 10.50
N LEU A 65 -16.09 -27.76 9.78
CA LEU A 65 -16.20 -27.33 8.40
C LEU A 65 -15.04 -27.93 7.61
N ASP A 66 -15.22 -27.99 6.30
CA ASP A 66 -14.14 -28.34 5.39
C ASP A 66 -14.16 -27.44 4.17
N VAL A 67 -14.05 -26.13 4.43
CA VAL A 67 -14.13 -25.11 3.38
C VAL A 67 -12.73 -24.63 3.05
N THR A 68 -12.23 -25.02 1.88
CA THR A 68 -10.95 -24.55 1.34
C THR A 68 -11.15 -23.25 0.56
N LEU A 69 -10.43 -22.21 0.98
CA LEU A 69 -10.36 -20.91 0.34
C LEU A 69 -9.06 -20.80 -0.44
N ALA A 70 -9.15 -20.73 -1.76
CA ALA A 70 -7.99 -20.36 -2.57
C ALA A 70 -7.61 -18.88 -2.34
N PRO A 71 -6.41 -18.43 -2.73
CA PRO A 71 -6.05 -17.02 -2.64
C PRO A 71 -7.07 -16.11 -3.32
N PHE A 72 -7.31 -14.96 -2.70
CA PHE A 72 -8.33 -13.96 -2.99
C PHE A 72 -9.78 -14.36 -2.74
N GLU A 73 -10.09 -15.64 -2.48
CA GLU A 73 -11.46 -16.09 -2.27
C GLU A 73 -12.02 -15.68 -0.90
N THR A 74 -13.35 -15.54 -0.85
CA THR A 74 -14.08 -15.17 0.36
C THR A 74 -15.17 -16.19 0.65
N TYR A 75 -15.26 -16.62 1.90
CA TYR A 75 -16.35 -17.46 2.39
C TYR A 75 -17.21 -16.72 3.40
N ASN A 76 -18.52 -16.70 3.19
CA ASN A 76 -19.46 -16.06 4.10
C ASN A 76 -19.87 -17.02 5.22
N LEU A 77 -19.30 -16.82 6.42
CA LEU A 77 -19.71 -17.56 7.61
C LEU A 77 -21.14 -17.14 7.98
N ARG A 78 -22.09 -18.08 7.93
CA ARG A 78 -23.44 -17.86 8.46
C ARG A 78 -23.38 -17.91 9.99
N GLN A 79 -23.90 -16.90 10.67
CA GLN A 79 -24.22 -17.05 12.10
C GLN A 79 -25.46 -17.94 12.20
N SER A 80 -25.34 -19.06 12.93
CA SER A 80 -26.48 -19.94 13.19
C SER A 80 -27.45 -19.22 14.12
N GLU A 81 -28.73 -19.20 13.77
CA GLU A 81 -29.83 -18.67 14.61
C GLU A 81 -30.15 -19.59 15.81
N ALA A 82 -29.32 -20.60 16.09
CA ALA A 82 -29.55 -21.53 17.18
C ALA A 82 -29.07 -20.94 18.52
N GLN A 83 -29.95 -20.20 19.21
CA GLN A 83 -30.73 -20.74 20.35
C GLN A 83 -31.36 -19.65 21.24
N ASP A 84 -32.60 -19.95 21.63
CA ASP A 84 -33.32 -19.49 22.81
C ASP A 84 -33.72 -18.02 22.93
N GLU A 85 -35.04 -17.79 22.80
CA GLU A 85 -35.78 -16.58 23.22
C GLU A 85 -35.57 -16.18 24.70
N THR A 86 -34.73 -16.89 25.45
CA THR A 86 -34.39 -16.61 26.85
C THR A 86 -32.95 -16.15 27.08
N ALA A 87 -32.06 -16.18 26.07
CA ALA A 87 -30.71 -15.63 26.15
C ALA A 87 -30.69 -14.11 25.84
N SER A 88 -31.32 -13.36 26.75
CA SER A 88 -31.03 -11.96 27.12
C SER A 88 -29.94 -11.23 26.30
N ILE A 89 -30.37 -10.32 25.42
CA ILE A 89 -29.98 -8.91 25.09
C ILE A 89 -28.53 -8.41 25.38
N LEU A 90 -27.64 -9.13 26.05
CA LEU A 90 -26.41 -8.60 26.64
C LEU A 90 -25.14 -9.48 26.51
N SER A 91 -25.16 -10.63 25.83
CA SER A 91 -23.91 -11.39 25.59
C SER A 91 -23.39 -11.22 24.17
N SER A 92 -22.31 -10.44 24.00
CA SER A 92 -21.57 -10.47 22.74
C SER A 92 -20.92 -11.85 22.56
N THR A 93 -20.95 -12.39 21.34
CA THR A 93 -20.46 -13.73 21.04
C THR A 93 -19.12 -13.65 20.33
N THR A 94 -18.11 -14.30 20.89
CA THR A 94 -16.82 -14.48 20.22
C THR A 94 -16.89 -15.70 19.31
N THR A 95 -16.44 -15.54 18.07
CA THR A 95 -16.28 -16.59 17.08
C THR A 95 -14.81 -16.95 16.97
N ARG A 96 -14.48 -18.20 17.28
CA ARG A 96 -13.15 -18.78 17.08
C ARG A 96 -13.11 -19.57 15.79
N ILE A 97 -12.14 -19.28 14.95
CA ILE A 97 -11.94 -19.94 13.65
C ILE A 97 -10.61 -20.68 13.72
N THR A 98 -10.65 -21.97 13.41
CA THR A 98 -9.45 -22.79 13.21
C THR A 98 -9.25 -23.01 11.72
N ILE A 99 -8.07 -22.62 11.23
CA ILE A 99 -7.65 -22.86 9.86
C ILE A 99 -6.53 -23.90 9.82
N GLU A 100 -6.39 -24.54 8.67
CA GLU A 100 -5.31 -25.46 8.33
C GLU A 100 -4.70 -25.08 6.98
N THR A 101 -3.37 -25.09 6.89
CA THR A 101 -2.64 -24.85 5.64
C THR A 101 -2.53 -26.13 4.81
N LEU A 102 -2.10 -26.03 3.55
CA LEU A 102 -1.83 -27.19 2.70
C LEU A 102 -0.76 -28.13 3.29
N GLN A 103 0.14 -27.60 4.12
CA GLN A 103 1.18 -28.34 4.83
C GLN A 103 0.67 -29.01 6.12
N GLY A 104 -0.62 -28.89 6.44
CA GLY A 104 -1.23 -29.43 7.65
C GLY A 104 -0.97 -28.60 8.92
N GLU A 105 -0.47 -27.36 8.77
CA GLU A 105 -0.22 -26.48 9.91
C GLU A 105 -1.53 -25.82 10.36
N ARG A 106 -1.81 -25.85 11.66
CA ARG A 106 -3.06 -25.35 12.23
C ARG A 106 -2.88 -24.05 12.96
N TYR A 107 -3.85 -23.15 12.79
CA TYR A 107 -3.86 -21.83 13.41
C TYR A 107 -5.25 -21.47 13.91
N ARG A 108 -5.28 -20.61 14.93
CA ARG A 108 -6.51 -20.16 15.59
C ARG A 108 -6.59 -18.64 15.61
N ILE A 109 -7.79 -18.12 15.37
CA ILE A 109 -8.14 -16.72 15.58
C ILE A 109 -9.46 -16.60 16.32
N ASP A 110 -9.55 -15.62 17.22
CA ASP A 110 -10.77 -15.27 17.94
C ASP A 110 -11.22 -13.88 17.47
N VAL A 111 -12.45 -13.76 16.99
CA VAL A 111 -13.03 -12.51 16.50
C VAL A 111 -14.42 -12.32 17.07
N ASN A 112 -14.74 -11.11 17.50
CA ASN A 112 -16.08 -10.75 17.91
C ASN A 112 -16.73 -9.86 16.83
N PRO A 113 -17.72 -10.37 16.07
CA PRO A 113 -18.40 -9.60 15.02
C PRO A 113 -19.13 -8.35 15.54
N SER A 114 -19.42 -8.25 16.84
CA SER A 114 -20.07 -7.08 17.43
C SER A 114 -19.11 -5.96 17.82
N TYR A 115 -17.79 -6.16 17.68
CA TYR A 115 -16.83 -5.09 17.94
C TYR A 115 -17.02 -3.97 16.94
N SER A 116 -16.93 -2.72 17.42
CA SER A 116 -17.13 -1.50 16.62
C SER A 116 -15.82 -0.89 16.14
N GLN A 117 -14.69 -1.51 16.48
CA GLN A 117 -13.34 -1.04 16.16
C GLN A 117 -12.63 -2.03 15.24
N ARG A 118 -11.80 -1.49 14.34
CA ARG A 118 -10.86 -2.27 13.54
C ARG A 118 -9.83 -2.90 14.46
N SER A 119 -9.44 -4.14 14.22
CA SER A 119 -8.35 -4.81 14.94
C SER A 119 -7.48 -5.65 14.02
N SER A 120 -6.16 -5.59 14.22
CA SER A 120 -5.19 -6.49 13.60
C SER A 120 -4.59 -7.40 14.67
N GLN A 121 -4.59 -8.71 14.45
CA GLN A 121 -4.15 -9.70 15.45
C GLN A 121 -3.36 -10.82 14.78
N PRO A 122 -2.18 -11.23 15.31
CA PRO A 122 -1.51 -12.42 14.83
C PRO A 122 -2.35 -13.67 15.15
N LEU A 123 -2.38 -14.63 14.23
CA LEU A 123 -2.98 -15.94 14.48
C LEU A 123 -2.13 -16.73 15.47
N ILE A 124 -2.80 -17.51 16.31
CA ILE A 124 -2.15 -18.40 17.29
C ILE A 124 -1.85 -19.72 16.59
N ALA A 125 -0.57 -20.02 16.40
CA ALA A 125 -0.14 -21.31 15.86
C ALA A 125 -0.46 -22.44 16.86
N LEU A 126 -1.08 -23.51 16.36
CA LEU A 126 -1.39 -24.73 17.10
C LEU A 126 -0.41 -25.87 16.75
N SER A 127 0.20 -25.80 15.57
CA SER A 127 1.28 -26.71 15.16
C SER A 127 2.63 -26.23 15.70
N PRO A 128 3.55 -27.15 16.08
CA PRO A 128 4.90 -26.79 16.48
C PRO A 128 5.70 -26.28 15.27
N ASN A 129 6.54 -25.25 15.49
CA ASN A 129 7.45 -24.68 14.48
C ASN A 129 6.77 -24.30 13.14
N PRO A 130 5.77 -23.40 13.16
CA PRO A 130 5.06 -23.01 11.94
C PRO A 130 5.99 -22.40 10.89
N SER A 131 5.81 -22.79 9.63
CA SER A 131 6.57 -22.33 8.48
C SER A 131 6.35 -20.85 8.16
N THR A 132 5.18 -20.32 8.54
CA THR A 132 4.79 -18.94 8.30
C THR A 132 3.91 -18.43 9.45
N SER A 133 3.79 -17.11 9.57
CA SER A 133 2.83 -16.49 10.49
C SER A 133 1.75 -15.74 9.71
N TYR A 134 0.56 -15.67 10.29
CA TYR A 134 -0.61 -15.04 9.67
C TYR A 134 -1.14 -13.95 10.59
N THR A 135 -1.79 -12.96 9.99
CA THR A 135 -2.49 -11.89 10.67
C THR A 135 -3.94 -11.88 10.22
N ALA A 136 -4.83 -11.69 11.20
CA ALA A 136 -6.24 -11.49 11.01
C ALA A 136 -6.55 -9.99 11.17
N LEU A 137 -7.06 -9.39 10.11
CA LEU A 137 -7.55 -8.03 10.11
C LEU A 137 -9.08 -8.04 10.09
N PHE A 138 -9.66 -7.52 11.16
CA PHE A 138 -11.11 -7.39 11.31
C PHE A 138 -11.52 -5.94 11.10
N HIS A 139 -12.54 -5.72 10.27
CA HIS A 139 -13.22 -4.43 10.19
C HIS A 139 -14.71 -4.55 10.54
N PRO A 140 -15.22 -3.63 11.37
CA PRO A 140 -16.57 -3.64 11.89
C PRO A 140 -17.60 -3.01 10.93
N SER A 141 -17.36 -3.05 9.62
CA SER A 141 -18.07 -2.28 8.60
C SER A 141 -19.60 -2.34 8.71
N ASN A 142 -20.27 -1.21 8.43
CA ASN A 142 -21.73 -1.16 8.36
C ASN A 142 -22.18 -1.35 6.89
N PRO A 143 -23.01 -2.35 6.54
CA PRO A 143 -23.78 -3.22 7.44
C PRO A 143 -23.17 -4.58 7.78
N VAL A 144 -22.07 -4.99 7.13
CA VAL A 144 -21.50 -6.35 7.27
C VAL A 144 -20.05 -6.29 7.75
N PRO A 145 -19.71 -6.78 8.96
CA PRO A 145 -18.33 -6.88 9.41
C PRO A 145 -17.58 -7.90 8.56
N HIS A 146 -16.26 -7.76 8.41
CA HIS A 146 -15.46 -8.70 7.62
C HIS A 146 -14.13 -9.04 8.29
N LEU A 147 -13.63 -10.23 8.00
CA LEU A 147 -12.35 -10.75 8.47
C LEU A 147 -11.46 -11.08 7.28
N THR A 148 -10.24 -10.58 7.29
CA THR A 148 -9.24 -10.87 6.27
C THR A 148 -8.05 -11.55 6.90
N LEU A 149 -7.63 -12.67 6.31
CA LEU A 149 -6.43 -13.41 6.71
C LEU A 149 -5.35 -13.12 5.68
N HIS A 150 -4.20 -12.60 6.11
CA HIS A 150 -3.05 -12.39 5.24
C HIS A 150 -1.78 -12.93 5.90
N ALA A 151 -0.83 -13.35 5.07
CA ALA A 151 0.42 -13.95 5.55
C ALA A 151 1.45 -12.86 5.84
N ASN A 152 2.13 -12.96 6.97
CA ASN A 152 3.37 -12.24 7.26
C ASN A 152 4.53 -13.02 6.62
N HIS A 153 4.46 -13.20 5.30
CA HIS A 153 5.40 -13.97 4.49
C HIS A 153 6.83 -13.41 4.50
N LEU A 154 7.03 -12.24 5.11
CA LEU A 154 8.32 -11.56 5.22
C LEU A 154 8.67 -11.35 6.70
N PRO A 155 9.80 -11.90 7.18
CA PRO A 155 10.29 -11.57 8.51
C PRO A 155 10.79 -10.12 8.60
N ASN A 156 11.11 -9.51 7.45
CA ASN A 156 11.67 -8.17 7.34
C ASN A 156 11.06 -7.40 6.16
N TYR A 157 10.26 -6.37 6.44
CA TYR A 157 9.70 -5.48 5.42
C TYR A 157 10.75 -4.50 4.84
N ALA A 158 11.98 -4.46 5.36
CA ALA A 158 13.07 -3.73 4.71
C ALA A 158 13.62 -4.47 3.46
N GLU A 159 13.25 -5.74 3.23
CA GLU A 159 13.81 -6.57 2.15
C GLU A 159 12.72 -7.31 1.35
N TRP A 160 11.54 -6.72 1.27
CA TRP A 160 10.38 -7.40 0.67
C TRP A 160 10.53 -7.64 -0.84
N MET A 161 11.25 -6.78 -1.56
CA MET A 161 11.49 -6.97 -2.98
C MET A 161 12.49 -8.10 -3.27
N ALA A 162 13.25 -8.59 -2.26
CA ALA A 162 14.17 -9.72 -2.41
C ALA A 162 13.48 -11.03 -2.85
N LYS A 163 12.18 -11.18 -2.54
CA LYS A 163 11.39 -12.36 -2.92
C LYS A 163 10.78 -12.26 -4.33
N LEU A 164 10.89 -11.11 -4.97
CA LEU A 164 10.35 -10.88 -6.31
C LEU A 164 11.36 -11.26 -7.38
N PRO A 165 10.95 -11.85 -8.52
CA PRO A 165 11.83 -12.11 -9.66
C PRO A 165 12.36 -10.85 -10.33
N ASP A 166 13.58 -10.92 -10.84
CA ASP A 166 14.23 -9.82 -11.57
C ASP A 166 13.51 -9.43 -12.87
N THR A 167 12.78 -10.38 -13.46
CA THR A 167 12.02 -10.21 -14.71
C THR A 167 10.71 -9.43 -14.54
N LEU A 168 10.31 -9.10 -13.30
CA LEU A 168 9.11 -8.30 -13.08
C LEU A 168 9.35 -6.84 -13.48
N PRO A 169 8.51 -6.24 -14.35
CA PRO A 169 8.55 -4.80 -14.56
C PRO A 169 8.06 -4.08 -13.30
N LEU A 170 8.59 -2.89 -13.00
CA LEU A 170 8.15 -2.12 -11.83
C LEU A 170 6.63 -1.82 -11.85
N SER A 171 6.03 -1.73 -13.03
CA SER A 171 4.58 -1.56 -13.21
C SER A 171 3.75 -2.71 -12.63
N ALA A 172 4.31 -3.93 -12.58
CA ALA A 172 3.62 -5.12 -12.07
C ALA A 172 3.66 -5.26 -10.55
N ILE A 173 4.47 -4.44 -9.87
CA ILE A 173 4.71 -4.56 -8.44
C ILE A 173 3.72 -3.68 -7.68
N SER A 174 3.08 -4.26 -6.67
CA SER A 174 2.28 -3.54 -5.68
C SER A 174 3.22 -2.84 -4.69
N ILE A 175 3.31 -1.50 -4.77
CA ILE A 175 4.32 -0.71 -4.05
C ILE A 175 3.61 0.28 -3.10
N PRO A 176 3.89 0.23 -1.80
CA PRO A 176 3.43 1.27 -0.89
C PRO A 176 4.32 2.52 -1.02
N GLY A 177 3.69 3.69 -1.04
CA GLY A 177 4.32 4.99 -1.22
C GLY A 177 3.84 6.02 -0.22
N THR A 178 4.57 7.13 -0.10
CA THR A 178 4.20 8.25 0.76
C THR A 178 4.16 9.57 -0.02
N HIS A 179 3.10 10.36 0.21
CA HIS A 179 2.96 11.68 -0.36
C HIS A 179 3.73 12.69 0.50
N ASN A 180 4.43 13.64 -0.15
CA ASN A 180 5.28 14.61 0.53
C ASN A 180 6.13 13.95 1.65
N SER A 181 6.84 12.89 1.30
CA SER A 181 7.41 11.90 2.23
C SER A 181 8.28 12.50 3.33
N HIS A 182 8.90 13.65 3.06
CA HIS A 182 9.77 14.36 3.98
C HIS A 182 9.03 15.17 5.07
N THR A 183 7.72 15.36 4.97
CA THR A 183 6.94 16.29 5.83
C THR A 183 6.53 15.68 7.18
N HIS A 184 7.51 15.12 7.91
CA HIS A 184 7.31 14.51 9.22
C HIS A 184 7.70 15.38 10.41
N TYR A 185 8.40 16.49 10.15
CA TYR A 185 8.85 17.42 11.17
C TYR A 185 7.68 18.13 11.85
N ARG A 186 7.95 18.70 13.03
CA ARG A 186 6.99 19.59 13.71
C ARG A 186 6.68 20.79 12.82
N ALA A 187 5.46 20.86 12.29
CA ALA A 187 4.96 21.88 11.36
C ALA A 187 3.49 22.19 11.69
N LEU A 188 2.88 23.12 10.94
CA LEU A 188 1.42 23.30 11.01
C LEU A 188 0.69 22.01 10.56
N PRO A 189 -0.38 21.60 11.25
CA PRO A 189 -1.08 20.34 10.90
C PRO A 189 -1.64 20.31 9.46
N SER A 190 -1.94 21.46 8.88
CA SER A 190 -2.38 21.58 7.49
C SER A 190 -1.29 21.28 6.44
N VAL A 191 -0.02 21.20 6.85
CA VAL A 191 1.15 21.07 5.99
C VAL A 191 1.87 19.73 6.21
N ARG A 192 1.69 19.12 7.38
CA ARG A 192 2.34 17.87 7.77
C ARG A 192 1.59 16.69 7.14
N CYS A 193 2.23 15.99 6.20
CA CYS A 193 1.65 14.83 5.53
C CYS A 193 2.14 13.49 6.11
N GLN A 194 3.23 13.48 6.89
CA GLN A 194 3.79 12.26 7.47
C GLN A 194 4.00 12.36 8.98
N VAL A 195 4.02 11.22 9.66
CA VAL A 195 4.22 11.15 11.12
C VAL A 195 5.59 10.57 11.51
N VAL A 196 6.26 9.88 10.58
CA VAL A 196 7.56 9.22 10.77
C VAL A 196 8.59 9.64 9.71
N ASN A 197 9.87 9.54 10.04
CA ASN A 197 10.97 9.90 9.15
C ASN A 197 11.17 8.89 7.99
N ILE A 198 11.99 9.26 7.00
CA ILE A 198 12.23 8.44 5.79
C ILE A 198 12.82 7.07 6.13
N LYS A 199 13.75 6.98 7.08
CA LYS A 199 14.32 5.68 7.48
C LYS A 199 13.21 4.73 7.96
N THR A 200 12.36 5.20 8.88
CA THR A 200 11.23 4.41 9.37
C THR A 200 10.24 4.04 8.27
N GLN A 201 9.98 4.94 7.31
CA GLN A 201 9.15 4.62 6.14
C GLN A 201 9.76 3.46 5.33
N LEU A 202 11.06 3.52 5.00
CA LEU A 202 11.75 2.49 4.23
C LEU A 202 11.82 1.15 5.00
N ASP A 203 12.17 1.18 6.28
CA ASP A 203 12.25 -0.01 7.14
C ASP A 203 10.91 -0.77 7.23
N ASN A 204 9.78 -0.07 7.05
CA ASN A 204 8.43 -0.66 7.11
C ASN A 204 7.81 -0.91 5.73
N GLY A 205 8.59 -0.83 4.65
CA GLY A 205 8.21 -1.32 3.33
C GLY A 205 7.92 -0.25 2.28
N ILE A 206 7.92 1.05 2.61
CA ILE A 206 7.74 2.13 1.62
C ILE A 206 8.86 2.06 0.57
N ARG A 207 8.50 2.10 -0.72
CA ARG A 207 9.46 2.14 -1.85
C ARG A 207 9.14 3.21 -2.90
N PHE A 208 8.11 4.03 -2.68
CA PHE A 208 7.84 5.22 -3.48
C PHE A 208 7.82 6.46 -2.59
N LEU A 209 8.64 7.46 -2.92
CA LEU A 209 8.75 8.70 -2.17
C LEU A 209 8.40 9.91 -3.07
N ASP A 210 7.37 10.68 -2.71
CA ASP A 210 7.10 11.99 -3.33
C ASP A 210 7.87 13.08 -2.58
N ILE A 211 8.92 13.61 -3.21
CA ILE A 211 9.81 14.61 -2.64
C ILE A 211 9.69 15.91 -3.42
N ARG A 212 9.45 17.00 -2.70
CA ARG A 212 9.21 18.32 -3.26
C ARG A 212 10.27 19.31 -2.81
N VAL A 213 10.87 19.98 -3.78
CA VAL A 213 12.07 20.78 -3.58
C VAL A 213 11.98 22.17 -4.18
N GLN A 214 12.72 23.10 -3.58
CA GLN A 214 12.90 24.46 -4.06
C GLN A 214 14.40 24.82 -4.00
N PRO A 215 15.03 25.23 -5.11
CA PRO A 215 16.37 25.81 -5.07
C PRO A 215 16.47 26.99 -4.10
N VAL A 216 17.51 26.96 -3.25
CA VAL A 216 17.81 28.04 -2.30
C VAL A 216 18.27 29.30 -3.04
N HIS A 217 19.08 29.12 -4.08
CA HIS A 217 19.58 30.20 -4.92
C HIS A 217 18.92 30.11 -6.30
N ALA A 218 18.15 31.13 -6.66
CA ALA A 218 17.29 31.10 -7.85
C ALA A 218 18.03 31.25 -9.19
N THR A 219 19.28 31.73 -9.17
CA THR A 219 20.05 32.07 -10.38
C THR A 219 21.46 31.49 -10.42
N ASP A 220 21.97 30.97 -9.30
CA ASP A 220 23.33 30.41 -9.21
C ASP A 220 23.27 28.87 -9.09
N THR A 221 23.52 28.17 -10.21
CA THR A 221 23.54 26.70 -10.27
C THR A 221 24.79 26.09 -9.64
N THR A 222 25.80 26.89 -9.27
CA THR A 222 26.99 26.39 -8.55
C THR A 222 26.66 26.07 -7.09
N LYS A 223 25.54 26.61 -6.57
CA LYS A 223 25.04 26.30 -5.22
C LYS A 223 24.11 25.10 -5.25
N LYS A 224 24.52 24.02 -4.59
CA LYS A 224 23.78 22.76 -4.58
C LYS A 224 22.47 22.77 -3.78
N TYR A 225 22.31 23.66 -2.80
CA TYR A 225 21.28 23.48 -1.78
C TYR A 225 19.86 23.57 -2.33
N LEU A 226 19.06 22.55 -2.02
CA LEU A 226 17.64 22.45 -2.31
C LEU A 226 16.86 22.33 -0.99
N TYR A 227 15.96 23.27 -0.73
CA TYR A 227 15.02 23.18 0.39
C TYR A 227 13.96 22.12 0.12
N LEU A 228 13.57 21.43 1.17
CA LEU A 228 12.36 20.62 1.21
C LEU A 228 11.16 21.52 1.50
N VAL A 229 10.09 21.39 0.73
CA VAL A 229 8.93 22.29 0.77
C VAL A 229 7.59 21.54 0.69
N HIS A 230 6.49 22.23 0.99
CA HIS A 230 5.13 21.78 0.73
C HIS A 230 4.27 23.01 0.43
N GLY A 231 4.07 23.27 -0.85
CA GLY A 231 3.53 24.55 -1.34
C GLY A 231 4.37 25.74 -0.83
N ALA A 232 3.69 26.82 -0.43
CA ALA A 232 4.32 28.02 0.10
C ALA A 232 4.74 27.93 1.59
N PHE A 233 4.46 26.81 2.26
CA PHE A 233 4.52 26.73 3.71
C PHE A 233 5.80 26.05 4.22
N PRO A 234 6.31 26.46 5.39
CA PRO A 234 7.45 25.80 6.01
C PRO A 234 7.06 24.40 6.48
N ILE A 235 7.83 23.40 6.05
CA ILE A 235 7.64 22.00 6.46
C ILE A 235 8.24 21.70 7.85
N SER A 236 8.81 22.71 8.52
CA SER A 236 9.34 22.59 9.88
C SER A 236 9.35 23.95 10.60
N LEU A 237 8.95 23.96 11.87
CA LEU A 237 9.04 25.12 12.77
C LEU A 237 10.45 25.33 13.35
N THR A 238 11.39 24.42 13.10
CA THR A 238 12.78 24.49 13.60
C THR A 238 13.78 24.85 12.50
N GLY A 239 13.31 25.53 11.46
CA GLY A 239 14.13 25.97 10.32
C GLY A 239 14.10 25.03 9.12
N PRO A 240 14.69 25.47 7.99
CA PRO A 240 14.63 24.76 6.72
C PRO A 240 15.29 23.38 6.79
N LYS A 241 14.83 22.47 5.93
CA LYS A 241 15.39 21.13 5.74
C LYS A 241 15.78 20.98 4.28
N TYR A 242 16.69 20.05 4.00
CA TYR A 242 17.38 19.96 2.70
C TYR A 242 17.25 18.57 2.09
N LEU A 243 17.35 18.49 0.77
CA LEU A 243 17.27 17.23 0.02
C LEU A 243 18.41 16.25 0.37
N GLU A 244 19.62 16.75 0.56
CA GLU A 244 20.82 15.92 0.71
C GLU A 244 20.69 14.86 1.84
N PRO A 245 20.28 15.20 3.09
CA PRO A 245 20.04 14.20 4.13
C PRO A 245 19.01 13.10 3.76
N ILE A 246 17.99 13.43 2.96
CA ILE A 246 16.98 12.46 2.51
C ILE A 246 17.61 11.44 1.57
N LEU A 247 18.40 11.92 0.60
CA LEU A 247 19.10 11.04 -0.34
C LEU A 247 20.16 10.18 0.35
N GLN A 248 20.92 10.74 1.31
CA GLN A 248 21.87 9.95 2.11
C GLN A 248 21.18 8.82 2.88
N THR A 249 19.99 9.07 3.43
CA THR A 249 19.19 8.01 4.07
C THR A 249 18.82 6.91 3.07
N CYS A 250 18.45 7.28 1.84
CA CYS A 250 18.09 6.32 0.80
C CYS A 250 19.31 5.51 0.31
N TYR A 251 20.48 6.15 0.14
CA TYR A 251 21.72 5.45 -0.24
C TYR A 251 22.16 4.45 0.82
N ALA A 252 22.11 4.85 2.10
CA ALA A 252 22.43 3.95 3.21
C ALA A 252 21.48 2.75 3.26
N PHE A 253 20.18 2.98 3.03
CA PHE A 253 19.18 1.92 2.95
C PHE A 253 19.48 0.94 1.81
N LEU A 254 19.69 1.43 0.59
CA LEU A 254 19.99 0.58 -0.57
C LEU A 254 21.32 -0.16 -0.45
N SER A 255 22.32 0.43 0.23
CA SER A 255 23.58 -0.25 0.52
C SER A 255 23.39 -1.40 1.51
N SER A 256 22.47 -1.26 2.46
CA SER A 256 22.16 -2.28 3.46
C SER A 256 21.19 -3.35 2.92
N HIS A 257 20.36 -2.98 1.95
CA HIS A 257 19.33 -3.83 1.35
C HIS A 257 19.44 -3.78 -0.19
N PRO A 258 20.50 -4.36 -0.79
CA PRO A 258 20.82 -4.22 -2.21
C PRO A 258 19.80 -4.88 -3.13
N THR A 259 18.89 -5.69 -2.59
CA THR A 259 17.78 -6.29 -3.34
C THR A 259 16.65 -5.30 -3.63
N GLU A 260 16.60 -4.17 -2.91
CA GLU A 260 15.52 -3.21 -3.01
C GLU A 260 15.80 -2.14 -4.07
N THR A 261 14.76 -1.41 -4.48
CA THR A 261 14.86 -0.19 -5.29
C THR A 261 13.89 0.84 -4.73
N ILE A 262 14.19 2.14 -4.87
CA ILE A 262 13.29 3.21 -4.42
C ILE A 262 12.92 4.10 -5.61
N LEU A 263 11.61 4.27 -5.84
CA LEU A 263 11.09 5.23 -6.80
C LEU A 263 11.04 6.60 -6.11
N ILE A 264 11.77 7.59 -6.63
CA ILE A 264 11.71 8.97 -6.13
C ILE A 264 11.02 9.84 -7.17
N SER A 265 9.81 10.32 -6.83
CA SER A 265 9.13 11.41 -7.53
C SER A 265 9.74 12.74 -7.07
N LEU A 266 10.40 13.46 -7.98
CA LEU A 266 10.96 14.79 -7.71
C LEU A 266 10.15 15.87 -8.43
N LYS A 267 9.64 16.83 -7.66
CA LYS A 267 8.87 17.98 -8.15
C LYS A 267 9.46 19.29 -7.63
N ARG A 268 9.57 20.30 -8.50
CA ARG A 268 9.78 21.68 -8.06
C ARG A 268 8.49 22.24 -7.47
N GLU A 269 8.60 22.88 -6.32
CA GLU A 269 7.48 23.53 -5.64
C GLU A 269 8.00 24.68 -4.78
N GLY A 270 7.11 25.54 -4.26
CA GLY A 270 7.48 26.66 -3.40
C GLY A 270 7.26 28.02 -4.06
N VAL A 271 7.59 29.08 -3.32
CA VAL A 271 7.40 30.49 -3.74
C VAL A 271 8.64 31.10 -4.40
N GLY A 272 9.71 30.32 -4.59
CA GLY A 272 10.94 30.83 -5.18
C GLY A 272 10.86 31.00 -6.70
N SER A 273 11.70 31.87 -7.25
CA SER A 273 11.69 32.27 -8.66
C SER A 273 12.54 31.40 -9.59
N SER A 274 13.16 30.33 -9.09
CA SER A 274 13.95 29.38 -9.89
C SER A 274 13.09 28.65 -10.92
N THR A 275 13.60 28.41 -12.12
CA THR A 275 12.92 27.59 -13.13
C THR A 275 13.15 26.09 -12.93
N ASP A 276 12.42 25.27 -13.67
CA ASP A 276 12.65 23.81 -13.69
C ASP A 276 14.02 23.47 -14.27
N GLU A 277 14.46 24.19 -15.30
CA GLU A 277 15.76 24.01 -15.94
C GLU A 277 16.92 24.37 -15.00
N HIS A 278 16.68 25.33 -14.09
CA HIS A 278 17.60 25.66 -13.00
C HIS A 278 17.71 24.51 -12.00
N LEU A 279 16.57 23.97 -11.56
CA LEU A 279 16.53 22.80 -10.69
C LEU A 279 17.21 21.59 -11.35
N ALA A 280 16.92 21.31 -12.62
CA ALA A 280 17.49 20.20 -13.38
C ALA A 280 19.02 20.25 -13.40
N ARG A 281 19.61 21.42 -13.64
CA ARG A 281 21.06 21.63 -13.60
C ARG A 281 21.65 21.38 -12.21
N ILE A 282 20.97 21.82 -11.16
CA ILE A 282 21.43 21.57 -9.77
C ILE A 282 21.40 20.06 -9.46
N LEU A 283 20.29 19.39 -9.80
CA LEU A 283 20.12 17.96 -9.56
C LEU A 283 21.17 17.13 -10.31
N GLU A 284 21.39 17.42 -11.59
CA GLU A 284 22.34 16.68 -12.41
C GLU A 284 23.78 16.83 -11.87
N GLU A 285 24.28 18.06 -11.73
CA GLU A 285 25.69 18.30 -11.40
C GLU A 285 26.04 17.96 -9.95
N HIS A 286 25.11 18.15 -9.00
CA HIS A 286 25.42 18.02 -7.56
C HIS A 286 24.82 16.78 -6.89
N TYR A 287 23.82 16.13 -7.49
CA TYR A 287 23.12 15.00 -6.86
C TYR A 287 23.17 13.71 -7.68
N PHE A 288 22.98 13.76 -9.00
CA PHE A 288 22.92 12.56 -9.82
C PHE A 288 24.29 12.11 -10.30
N LYS A 289 25.03 12.97 -11.02
CA LYS A 289 26.36 12.65 -11.57
C LYS A 289 27.37 12.25 -10.49
N PRO A 290 27.47 12.92 -9.32
CA PRO A 290 28.37 12.47 -8.25
C PRO A 290 27.99 11.12 -7.62
N ASN A 291 26.72 10.69 -7.77
CA ASN A 291 26.18 9.47 -7.18
C ASN A 291 25.62 8.52 -8.25
N ALA A 292 26.18 8.52 -9.47
CA ALA A 292 25.60 7.87 -10.63
C ALA A 292 25.33 6.36 -10.44
N SER A 293 26.13 5.68 -9.59
CA SER A 293 25.92 4.26 -9.25
C SER A 293 24.59 3.98 -8.55
N PHE A 294 24.07 4.97 -7.81
CA PHE A 294 22.80 4.86 -7.09
C PHE A 294 21.60 5.34 -7.91
N TRP A 295 21.77 5.86 -9.12
CA TRP A 295 20.66 6.44 -9.89
C TRP A 295 20.40 5.68 -11.19
N HIS A 296 19.13 5.41 -11.46
CA HIS A 296 18.64 5.01 -12.76
C HIS A 296 17.93 6.21 -13.40
N THR A 297 18.72 6.99 -14.15
CA THR A 297 18.25 8.21 -14.86
C THR A 297 18.41 8.11 -16.38
N ALA A 298 19.23 7.18 -16.89
CA ALA A 298 19.62 7.11 -18.30
C ALA A 298 18.51 6.58 -19.25
N ASP A 299 17.48 5.91 -18.74
CA ASP A 299 16.37 5.39 -19.55
C ASP A 299 15.05 6.09 -19.14
N SER A 300 14.21 6.36 -20.13
CA SER A 300 12.87 6.92 -19.96
C SER A 300 11.77 5.84 -19.99
N LYS A 301 12.14 4.58 -20.28
CA LYS A 301 11.24 3.43 -20.24
C LYS A 301 11.15 2.86 -18.83
N LEU A 302 10.01 2.23 -18.54
CA LEU A 302 9.82 1.52 -17.27
C LEU A 302 10.80 0.34 -17.17
N PRO A 303 11.62 0.28 -16.11
CA PRO A 303 12.61 -0.78 -15.96
C PRO A 303 12.01 -2.04 -15.36
N TYR A 304 12.75 -3.14 -15.56
CA TYR A 304 12.57 -4.39 -14.82
C TYR A 304 13.30 -4.31 -13.47
N LEU A 305 12.77 -4.99 -12.46
CA LEU A 305 13.28 -4.93 -11.09
C LEU A 305 14.78 -5.23 -11.03
N GLY A 306 15.24 -6.27 -11.74
CA GLY A 306 16.65 -6.68 -11.74
C GLY A 306 17.63 -5.58 -12.17
N SER A 307 17.24 -4.69 -13.10
CA SER A 307 18.15 -3.65 -13.60
C SER A 307 18.30 -2.45 -12.66
N VAL A 308 17.40 -2.34 -11.67
CA VAL A 308 17.28 -1.20 -10.75
C VAL A 308 17.45 -1.56 -9.28
N ARG A 309 17.68 -2.83 -8.94
CA ARG A 309 18.09 -3.20 -7.57
C ARG A 309 19.33 -2.43 -7.14
N GLY A 310 19.33 -1.96 -5.89
CA GLY A 310 20.36 -1.09 -5.32
C GLY A 310 20.34 0.35 -5.83
N LYS A 311 19.32 0.76 -6.61
CA LYS A 311 19.24 2.09 -7.23
C LYS A 311 17.96 2.85 -6.86
N LEU A 312 18.03 4.16 -7.07
CA LEU A 312 16.92 5.09 -7.09
C LEU A 312 16.44 5.24 -8.53
N VAL A 313 15.14 5.05 -8.74
CA VAL A 313 14.48 5.28 -10.04
C VAL A 313 13.82 6.65 -10.00
N LEU A 314 14.27 7.56 -10.86
CA LEU A 314 13.74 8.92 -10.92
C LEU A 314 12.40 8.95 -11.65
N ILE A 315 11.36 9.46 -10.99
CA ILE A 315 10.14 9.96 -11.63
C ILE A 315 10.23 11.48 -11.68
N ARG A 316 10.44 12.02 -12.88
CA ARG A 316 10.76 13.44 -13.07
C ARG A 316 9.50 14.27 -13.29
N ARG A 317 9.20 15.17 -12.34
CA ARG A 317 8.08 16.15 -12.44
C ARG A 317 8.58 17.60 -12.59
N TYR A 318 9.72 17.77 -13.25
CA TYR A 318 10.30 19.07 -13.63
C TYR A 318 10.85 18.98 -15.06
N LYS A 319 10.82 20.09 -15.80
CA LYS A 319 11.39 20.19 -17.15
C LYS A 319 12.92 20.24 -17.13
N THR A 320 13.53 19.71 -18.18
CA THR A 320 14.97 19.80 -18.43
C THR A 320 15.26 20.87 -19.48
N PRO A 321 16.48 21.44 -19.52
CA PRO A 321 16.88 22.33 -20.61
C PRO A 321 16.71 21.63 -21.97
N PRO A 322 16.34 22.35 -23.04
CA PRO A 322 16.34 21.79 -24.39
C PRO A 322 17.78 21.38 -24.77
N PRO A 323 17.95 20.33 -25.59
CA PRO A 323 19.25 20.01 -26.16
C PRO A 323 19.80 21.23 -26.92
N PRO A 324 21.12 21.49 -26.88
CA PRO A 324 21.69 22.60 -27.61
C PRO A 324 21.35 22.49 -29.10
N LEU A 325 20.87 23.58 -29.71
CA LEU A 325 20.63 23.68 -31.15
C LEU A 325 21.96 23.42 -31.87
N SER A 326 22.00 22.35 -32.67
CA SER A 326 23.07 21.90 -33.56
C SER A 326 24.30 22.81 -33.66
N SER A 327 25.45 22.33 -33.19
CA SER A 327 26.75 22.72 -33.76
C SER A 327 26.71 22.48 -35.28
N PRO A 328 27.34 23.34 -36.11
CA PRO A 328 27.37 23.13 -37.55
C PRO A 328 27.97 21.76 -37.88
N GLU A 329 27.41 21.13 -38.92
CA GLU A 329 27.74 19.80 -39.43
C GLU A 329 29.25 19.51 -39.38
N GLY A 330 29.67 18.46 -38.65
CA GLY A 330 31.05 17.96 -38.78
C GLY A 330 31.66 17.18 -37.62
N GLU A 331 31.17 17.27 -36.39
CA GLU A 331 31.79 16.56 -35.24
C GLU A 331 30.73 15.89 -34.36
N GLU A 332 30.29 14.69 -34.77
CA GLU A 332 29.73 13.71 -33.85
C GLU A 332 30.86 13.16 -32.97
N GLN A 333 31.26 13.92 -31.95
CA GLN A 333 32.10 13.40 -30.85
C GLN A 333 31.33 13.49 -29.54
N GLU A 334 31.39 12.38 -28.80
CA GLU A 334 30.72 11.90 -27.57
C GLU A 334 30.22 12.90 -26.50
N VAL A 335 30.58 14.19 -26.58
CA VAL A 335 30.19 15.24 -25.64
C VAL A 335 28.71 15.63 -25.77
N SER A 336 28.09 15.47 -26.94
CA SER A 336 26.69 15.85 -27.19
C SER A 336 25.66 14.96 -26.46
N LYS A 337 25.98 13.69 -26.16
CA LYS A 337 25.08 12.81 -25.37
C LYS A 337 24.93 13.24 -23.91
N GLN A 338 25.90 13.98 -23.37
CA GLN A 338 25.93 14.34 -21.95
C GLN A 338 25.00 15.52 -21.61
N TYR A 339 24.61 16.33 -22.60
CA TYR A 339 23.67 17.45 -22.44
C TYR A 339 22.40 17.33 -23.30
N SER A 340 22.25 16.29 -24.14
CA SER A 340 21.12 16.16 -25.08
C SER A 340 19.83 15.53 -24.51
N GLY A 341 19.63 15.50 -23.18
CA GLY A 341 18.37 15.04 -22.58
C GLY A 341 17.95 13.60 -22.91
N ALA A 342 18.84 12.79 -23.49
CA ALA A 342 18.63 11.38 -23.72
C ALA A 342 18.82 10.64 -22.39
N GLY A 343 17.72 10.56 -21.63
CA GLY A 343 17.58 9.90 -20.33
C GLY A 343 17.65 10.88 -19.15
N THR A 344 16.51 11.23 -18.54
CA THR A 344 16.48 11.91 -17.22
C THR A 344 15.39 11.33 -16.32
N GLY A 345 15.31 10.01 -16.28
CA GLY A 345 14.30 9.23 -15.56
C GLY A 345 12.97 9.11 -16.31
N LEU A 346 11.97 8.58 -15.60
CA LEU A 346 10.61 8.42 -16.10
C LEU A 346 9.93 9.81 -16.15
N ASP A 347 9.69 10.31 -17.37
CA ASP A 347 9.15 11.65 -17.58
C ASP A 347 7.68 11.74 -17.19
N ALA A 348 7.41 12.44 -16.09
CA ALA A 348 6.10 12.66 -15.55
C ALA A 348 5.71 14.16 -15.58
N THR A 349 6.25 14.95 -16.50
CA THR A 349 5.95 16.39 -16.63
C THR A 349 4.56 16.70 -17.17
N ALA A 350 3.94 15.76 -17.90
CA ALA A 350 2.57 15.88 -18.41
C ALA A 350 1.47 15.61 -17.35
N TRP A 351 1.86 15.49 -16.08
CA TRP A 351 0.99 15.13 -14.95
C TRP A 351 -0.28 15.99 -14.88
N PRO A 352 -1.47 15.43 -15.13
CA PRO A 352 -2.71 16.20 -15.12
C PRO A 352 -3.09 16.61 -13.70
N TRP A 353 -3.54 17.85 -13.53
CA TRP A 353 -3.97 18.39 -12.25
C TRP A 353 -5.28 17.76 -11.78
N ASN A 354 -5.36 17.42 -10.48
CA ASN A 354 -6.57 16.96 -9.79
C ASN A 354 -7.31 15.81 -10.50
N ALA A 355 -6.56 14.89 -11.13
CA ALA A 355 -7.11 13.87 -12.02
C ALA A 355 -7.76 12.70 -11.24
N THR A 356 -8.98 12.33 -11.58
CA THR A 356 -9.63 11.12 -11.03
C THR A 356 -9.17 9.84 -11.75
N HIS A 357 -8.78 9.98 -13.01
CA HIS A 357 -8.13 8.98 -13.84
C HIS A 357 -7.44 9.66 -15.03
N ALA A 358 -6.19 9.30 -15.31
CA ALA A 358 -5.51 9.72 -16.54
C ALA A 358 -4.42 8.74 -16.97
N LEU A 359 -4.25 8.56 -18.28
CA LEU A 359 -3.07 7.93 -18.87
C LEU A 359 -2.16 9.02 -19.42
N PHE A 360 -0.87 9.01 -19.04
CA PHE A 360 0.08 10.00 -19.52
C PHE A 360 1.55 9.48 -19.56
N PRO A 361 2.44 10.10 -20.35
CA PRO A 361 2.12 11.07 -21.39
C PRO A 361 1.24 10.45 -22.48
N THR A 362 0.54 11.29 -23.25
CA THR A 362 -0.21 10.84 -24.42
C THR A 362 0.78 10.18 -25.39
N PRO A 363 0.50 8.97 -25.89
CA PRO A 363 1.34 8.31 -26.88
C PRO A 363 1.59 9.21 -28.10
N SER A 364 2.85 9.40 -28.46
CA SER A 364 3.23 10.16 -29.66
C SER A 364 3.06 9.34 -30.94
N THR A 365 3.05 8.01 -30.82
CA THR A 365 2.86 7.05 -31.91
C THR A 365 1.89 5.94 -31.49
N PRO A 366 1.18 5.30 -32.44
CA PRO A 366 0.32 4.15 -32.15
C PRO A 366 1.04 2.97 -31.49
N SER A 367 2.36 2.86 -31.68
CA SER A 367 3.23 1.84 -31.09
C SER A 367 3.77 2.18 -29.70
N SER A 368 3.59 3.42 -29.24
CA SER A 368 4.01 3.85 -27.89
C SER A 368 2.87 3.70 -26.89
N SER A 369 3.20 3.36 -25.65
CA SER A 369 2.26 3.32 -24.52
C SER A 369 2.48 4.51 -23.58
N SER A 370 1.44 4.90 -22.86
CA SER A 370 1.59 5.82 -21.73
C SER A 370 2.42 5.16 -20.62
N LEU A 371 3.29 5.94 -19.97
CA LEU A 371 4.15 5.47 -18.88
C LEU A 371 3.40 5.37 -17.54
N PHE A 372 2.35 6.16 -17.36
CA PHE A 372 1.63 6.29 -16.10
C PHE A 372 0.13 6.17 -16.30
N CYS A 373 -0.53 5.52 -15.34
CA CYS A 373 -1.96 5.61 -15.10
C CYS A 373 -2.14 6.26 -13.73
N LEU A 374 -2.90 7.35 -13.62
CA LEU A 374 -2.91 8.17 -12.40
C LEU A 374 -4.30 8.43 -11.86
N GLN A 375 -4.42 8.37 -10.54
CA GLN A 375 -5.45 9.04 -9.76
C GLN A 375 -4.74 9.96 -8.76
N ASP A 376 -4.98 11.26 -8.87
CA ASP A 376 -4.45 12.33 -8.03
C ASP A 376 -5.53 13.41 -7.80
N TYR A 377 -6.74 12.98 -7.41
CA TYR A 377 -7.82 13.86 -6.99
C TYR A 377 -7.48 14.46 -5.61
N CYS A 378 -6.64 15.50 -5.61
CA CYS A 378 -6.01 16.05 -4.43
C CYS A 378 -6.78 17.20 -3.77
N GLU A 379 -7.78 17.79 -4.44
CA GLU A 379 -8.53 18.94 -3.94
C GLU A 379 -9.86 18.53 -3.28
N ILE A 380 -9.82 18.22 -1.98
CA ILE A 380 -11.04 17.97 -1.18
C ILE A 380 -11.47 19.27 -0.52
N LEU A 381 -12.31 20.04 -1.21
CA LEU A 381 -12.74 21.36 -0.75
C LEU A 381 -13.63 21.30 0.50
N VAL A 382 -14.41 20.22 0.65
CA VAL A 382 -15.33 20.00 1.77
C VAL A 382 -15.33 18.52 2.19
N PRO A 383 -15.64 18.19 3.46
CA PRO A 383 -15.57 16.82 3.97
C PRO A 383 -16.48 15.81 3.26
N SER A 384 -17.59 16.25 2.67
CA SER A 384 -18.50 15.36 1.92
C SER A 384 -17.86 14.76 0.66
N LEU A 385 -16.77 15.34 0.15
CA LEU A 385 -16.02 14.81 -1.01
C LEU A 385 -15.05 13.69 -0.63
N ILE A 386 -14.86 13.40 0.67
CA ILE A 386 -13.99 12.29 1.13
C ILE A 386 -14.49 10.95 0.59
N THR A 387 -15.81 10.73 0.58
CA THR A 387 -16.39 9.50 0.01
C THR A 387 -16.10 9.37 -1.48
N GLN A 388 -16.10 10.48 -2.22
CA GLN A 388 -15.73 10.47 -3.65
C GLN A 388 -14.24 10.16 -3.84
N LYS A 389 -13.36 10.69 -2.99
CA LYS A 389 -11.94 10.33 -3.00
C LYS A 389 -11.73 8.84 -2.78
N ILE A 390 -12.43 8.24 -1.82
CA ILE A 390 -12.39 6.80 -1.57
C ILE A 390 -12.85 6.04 -2.82
N GLN A 391 -13.97 6.46 -3.43
CA GLN A 391 -14.48 5.82 -4.66
C GLN A 391 -13.44 5.87 -5.80
N TYR A 392 -12.88 7.03 -6.13
CA TYR A 392 -11.89 7.15 -7.19
C TYR A 392 -10.62 6.33 -6.90
N SER A 393 -10.22 6.25 -5.64
CA SER A 393 -9.08 5.44 -5.21
C SER A 393 -9.37 3.94 -5.39
N ASN A 394 -10.58 3.49 -5.04
CA ASN A 394 -11.03 2.12 -5.20
C ASN A 394 -11.15 1.74 -6.70
N ASP A 395 -11.73 2.61 -7.51
CA ASP A 395 -11.81 2.41 -8.96
C ASP A 395 -10.41 2.30 -9.59
N HIS A 396 -9.44 3.06 -9.09
CA HIS A 396 -8.06 2.98 -9.55
C HIS A 396 -7.40 1.66 -9.16
N LEU A 397 -7.60 1.18 -7.92
CA LEU A 397 -7.15 -0.15 -7.51
C LEU A 397 -7.79 -1.26 -8.35
N ALA A 398 -9.07 -1.15 -8.67
CA ALA A 398 -9.76 -2.11 -9.54
C ALA A 398 -9.12 -2.17 -10.93
N ARG A 399 -8.73 -1.02 -11.51
CA ARG A 399 -8.02 -0.95 -12.79
C ARG A 399 -6.62 -1.59 -12.69
N ALA A 400 -5.87 -1.31 -11.64
CA ALA A 400 -4.54 -1.90 -11.42
C ALA A 400 -4.63 -3.42 -11.26
N ALA A 401 -5.59 -3.92 -10.49
CA ALA A 401 -5.80 -5.35 -10.31
C ALA A 401 -6.29 -6.07 -11.58
N ALA A 402 -6.99 -5.37 -12.47
CA ALA A 402 -7.43 -5.91 -13.75
C ALA A 402 -6.32 -5.94 -14.82
N ALA A 403 -5.22 -5.21 -14.62
CA ALA A 403 -4.10 -5.20 -15.56
C ALA A 403 -3.40 -6.57 -15.61
N THR A 404 -2.98 -6.99 -16.80
CA THR A 404 -2.11 -8.15 -16.99
C THR A 404 -0.78 -7.64 -17.50
N HIS A 405 0.29 -7.89 -16.75
CA HIS A 405 1.62 -7.37 -17.05
C HIS A 405 2.40 -8.35 -17.92
N HIS A 406 3.16 -7.78 -18.86
CA HIS A 406 4.04 -8.51 -19.76
C HIS A 406 5.36 -8.82 -19.07
N ILE A 407 5.63 -10.10 -18.85
CA ILE A 407 6.77 -10.63 -18.12
C ILE A 407 7.57 -11.55 -19.06
N PRO A 408 8.81 -11.16 -19.44
CA PRO A 408 9.64 -11.94 -20.36
C PRO A 408 9.90 -13.35 -19.84
N GLY A 409 9.69 -14.36 -20.70
CA GLY A 409 9.87 -15.77 -20.38
C GLY A 409 8.70 -16.42 -19.63
N PHE A 410 7.62 -15.67 -19.37
CA PHE A 410 6.41 -16.20 -18.74
C PHE A 410 5.20 -16.07 -19.67
N ASN A 411 4.90 -14.84 -20.12
CA ASN A 411 3.80 -14.59 -21.05
C ASN A 411 4.21 -13.75 -22.27
N THR A 412 5.50 -13.40 -22.37
CA THR A 412 6.09 -12.77 -23.56
C THR A 412 7.45 -13.38 -23.88
N ASP A 413 7.91 -13.22 -25.11
CA ASP A 413 9.20 -13.72 -25.56
C ASP A 413 10.37 -13.08 -24.79
N THR A 414 11.42 -13.86 -24.53
CA THR A 414 12.59 -13.36 -23.79
C THR A 414 13.50 -12.49 -24.66
N LEU A 415 13.57 -12.78 -25.97
CA LEU A 415 14.43 -12.07 -26.91
C LEU A 415 13.78 -10.78 -27.43
N ASN A 416 12.45 -10.79 -27.55
CA ASN A 416 11.64 -9.68 -28.04
C ASN A 416 10.44 -9.43 -27.10
N PRO A 417 10.70 -9.00 -25.85
CA PRO A 417 9.63 -8.82 -24.88
C PRO A 417 8.69 -7.70 -25.28
N VAL A 418 7.40 -7.89 -25.04
CA VAL A 418 6.44 -6.78 -25.14
C VAL A 418 6.78 -5.77 -24.03
N PRO A 419 6.86 -4.46 -24.34
CA PRO A 419 7.19 -3.45 -23.35
C PRO A 419 6.24 -3.46 -22.14
N PRO A 420 6.73 -3.06 -20.95
CA PRO A 420 5.89 -2.90 -19.78
C PRO A 420 4.72 -1.94 -20.01
N GLY A 421 3.57 -2.25 -19.37
CA GLY A 421 2.43 -1.35 -19.29
C GLY A 421 2.68 -0.15 -18.37
N PRO A 422 1.70 0.75 -18.22
CA PRO A 422 1.86 1.94 -17.38
C PRO A 422 2.05 1.59 -15.91
N LEU A 423 2.80 2.43 -15.19
CA LEU A 423 2.85 2.43 -13.74
C LEU A 423 1.57 3.06 -13.19
N TYR A 424 0.76 2.28 -12.46
CA TYR A 424 -0.45 2.74 -11.81
C TYR A 424 -0.10 3.50 -10.53
N LEU A 425 -0.43 4.79 -10.46
CA LEU A 425 -0.15 5.69 -9.35
C LEU A 425 -1.47 6.15 -8.71
N ASN A 426 -1.70 5.72 -7.47
CA ASN A 426 -2.92 5.99 -6.73
C ASN A 426 -2.62 6.84 -5.50
N PHE A 427 -2.76 8.16 -5.61
CA PHE A 427 -2.58 9.07 -4.48
C PHE A 427 -3.83 9.06 -3.61
N LEU A 428 -3.74 8.54 -2.40
CA LEU A 428 -4.83 8.60 -1.41
C LEU A 428 -4.87 9.94 -0.68
N SER A 429 -3.72 10.64 -0.67
CA SER A 429 -3.59 11.99 -0.15
C SER A 429 -4.49 12.98 -0.87
N ALA A 430 -5.02 13.92 -0.09
CA ALA A 430 -5.71 15.11 -0.57
C ALA A 430 -5.75 16.12 0.57
N SER A 431 -6.01 17.39 0.27
CA SER A 431 -6.15 18.39 1.33
C SER A 431 -6.96 19.61 0.90
N ASN A 432 -7.40 20.36 1.90
CA ASN A 432 -7.74 21.77 1.76
C ASN A 432 -7.21 22.52 2.99
N PHE A 433 -6.31 23.48 2.73
CA PHE A 433 -5.65 24.26 3.77
C PHE A 433 -6.65 25.02 4.67
N TRP A 434 -7.71 25.58 4.08
CA TRP A 434 -8.67 26.45 4.76
C TRP A 434 -9.76 25.68 5.53
N LYS A 435 -9.86 24.37 5.33
CA LYS A 435 -10.88 23.52 5.95
C LYS A 435 -10.20 22.50 6.85
N ARG A 436 -10.23 22.72 8.18
CA ARG A 436 -9.58 21.83 9.17
C ARG A 436 -9.98 20.35 9.01
N ALA A 437 -11.25 20.08 8.73
CA ALA A 437 -11.76 18.72 8.50
C ALA A 437 -11.24 18.06 7.19
N CYS A 438 -10.50 18.81 6.38
CA CYS A 438 -9.84 18.37 5.15
C CYS A 438 -8.32 18.55 5.21
N TRP A 439 -7.74 18.69 6.42
CA TRP A 439 -6.29 18.63 6.58
C TRP A 439 -5.77 17.20 6.35
N PRO A 440 -4.49 17.02 5.97
CA PRO A 440 -3.93 15.72 5.59
C PRO A 440 -4.26 14.58 6.57
N GLU A 441 -4.08 14.81 7.88
CA GLU A 441 -4.39 13.83 8.93
C GLU A 441 -5.87 13.38 8.92
N MET A 442 -6.80 14.33 8.76
CA MET A 442 -8.24 14.04 8.76
C MET A 442 -8.66 13.26 7.51
N ILE A 443 -8.06 13.61 6.37
CA ILE A 443 -8.26 12.89 5.11
C ILE A 443 -7.68 11.48 5.22
N ALA A 444 -6.42 11.33 5.63
CA ALA A 444 -5.73 10.05 5.76
C ALA A 444 -6.49 9.08 6.67
N LYS A 445 -6.97 9.56 7.83
CA LYS A 445 -7.77 8.76 8.78
C LYS A 445 -9.02 8.15 8.14
N SER A 446 -9.62 8.84 7.18
CA SER A 446 -10.84 8.39 6.50
C SER A 446 -10.54 7.60 5.23
N VAL A 447 -9.65 8.12 4.38
CA VAL A 447 -9.34 7.55 3.07
C VAL A 447 -8.49 6.28 3.20
N ASN A 448 -7.41 6.29 4.00
CA ASN A 448 -6.59 5.08 4.18
C ASN A 448 -7.44 3.94 4.75
N ARG A 449 -8.28 4.23 5.76
CA ARG A 449 -9.21 3.25 6.34
C ARG A 449 -10.23 2.74 5.33
N GLY A 450 -10.87 3.63 4.57
CA GLY A 450 -11.88 3.25 3.58
C GLY A 450 -11.33 2.44 2.42
N VAL A 451 -10.10 2.76 1.97
CA VAL A 451 -9.43 2.03 0.89
C VAL A 451 -8.87 0.69 1.40
N GLU A 452 -8.29 0.63 2.59
CA GLU A 452 -7.86 -0.63 3.23
C GLU A 452 -9.05 -1.60 3.40
N GLU A 453 -10.17 -1.09 3.91
CA GLU A 453 -11.41 -1.84 4.03
C GLU A 453 -11.87 -2.37 2.66
N TRP A 454 -11.81 -1.55 1.62
CA TRP A 454 -12.24 -1.99 0.28
C TRP A 454 -11.31 -3.04 -0.34
N VAL A 455 -9.99 -2.90 -0.14
CA VAL A 455 -8.99 -3.94 -0.51
C VAL A 455 -9.35 -5.26 0.15
N CYS A 456 -9.63 -5.23 1.46
CA CYS A 456 -10.00 -6.39 2.24
C CYS A 456 -11.35 -6.97 1.82
N ARG A 457 -12.34 -6.15 1.46
CA ARG A 457 -13.68 -6.63 1.11
C ARG A 457 -13.80 -7.19 -0.30
N GLY A 458 -13.18 -6.57 -1.29
CA GLY A 458 -13.63 -6.76 -2.69
C GLY A 458 -12.58 -6.75 -3.79
N LEU A 459 -11.38 -6.22 -3.55
CA LEU A 459 -10.40 -6.05 -4.63
C LEU A 459 -10.08 -7.39 -5.31
N TYR A 460 -10.26 -7.50 -6.63
CA TYR A 460 -9.98 -8.72 -7.39
C TYR A 460 -10.93 -9.92 -7.15
N LEU A 461 -12.12 -9.68 -6.55
CA LEU A 461 -13.23 -10.63 -6.56
C LEU A 461 -14.12 -10.44 -7.79
N GLU A 462 -14.78 -11.53 -8.24
CA GLU A 462 -15.85 -11.44 -9.22
C GLU A 462 -17.02 -10.61 -8.69
N GLU A 463 -17.66 -9.87 -9.60
CA GLU A 463 -18.92 -9.20 -9.28
C GLU A 463 -19.99 -10.26 -8.99
N GLU A 464 -20.89 -9.96 -8.06
CA GLU A 464 -22.03 -10.83 -7.81
C GLU A 464 -22.94 -10.77 -9.04
N SER A 465 -22.86 -11.78 -9.91
CA SER A 465 -23.85 -11.97 -10.96
C SER A 465 -25.23 -12.08 -10.29
N GLY A 466 -26.20 -11.28 -10.73
CA GLY A 466 -27.56 -11.19 -10.17
C GLY A 466 -28.44 -12.45 -10.29
N ALA A 467 -27.86 -13.65 -10.29
CA ALA A 467 -28.53 -14.96 -10.26
C ALA A 467 -27.68 -15.86 -9.34
N GLU A 468 -28.18 -16.51 -8.29
CA GLU A 468 -29.48 -17.16 -8.12
C GLU A 468 -30.07 -16.83 -6.73
N ARG A 469 -31.14 -16.03 -6.67
CA ARG A 469 -32.11 -16.13 -5.57
C ARG A 469 -32.89 -17.43 -5.77
N GLY A 470 -32.33 -18.56 -5.35
CA GLY A 470 -33.05 -19.84 -5.53
C GLY A 470 -32.26 -21.12 -5.28
N ARG A 471 -31.50 -21.22 -4.19
CA ARG A 471 -31.13 -22.51 -3.54
C ARG A 471 -30.49 -22.23 -2.19
N GLU A 472 -31.17 -22.56 -1.10
CA GLU A 472 -30.77 -22.20 0.28
C GLU A 472 -29.53 -22.96 0.81
N ASP A 473 -29.04 -23.98 0.11
CA ASP A 473 -27.99 -24.90 0.60
C ASP A 473 -26.63 -24.85 -0.13
N VAL A 474 -26.39 -23.90 -1.03
CA VAL A 474 -25.06 -23.79 -1.66
C VAL A 474 -24.15 -22.89 -0.81
N VAL A 475 -23.03 -23.46 -0.36
CA VAL A 475 -21.89 -22.74 0.25
C VAL A 475 -21.36 -21.74 -0.77
N VAL A 476 -21.72 -20.45 -0.63
CA VAL A 476 -21.27 -19.41 -1.57
C VAL A 476 -19.86 -18.96 -1.21
N VAL A 477 -18.86 -19.55 -1.86
CA VAL A 477 -17.50 -19.00 -1.90
C VAL A 477 -17.43 -18.02 -3.06
N ARG A 478 -17.18 -16.74 -2.77
CA ARG A 478 -16.93 -15.74 -3.81
C ARG A 478 -15.53 -15.94 -4.38
N LYS A 479 -15.45 -16.07 -5.70
CA LYS A 479 -14.23 -16.41 -6.44
C LYS A 479 -13.43 -15.17 -6.85
N LYS A 480 -12.12 -15.38 -7.04
CA LYS A 480 -11.21 -14.38 -7.64
C LYS A 480 -11.59 -14.13 -9.09
N LYS A 481 -11.31 -12.93 -9.62
CA LYS A 481 -11.49 -12.65 -11.06
C LYS A 481 -10.62 -13.60 -11.91
N LYS A 482 -11.13 -13.97 -13.09
CA LYS A 482 -10.43 -14.84 -14.06
C LYS A 482 -9.25 -14.18 -14.78
N SER A 483 -9.21 -12.84 -14.83
CA SER A 483 -8.22 -12.07 -15.57
C SER A 483 -7.67 -10.91 -14.74
N GLY A 484 -6.48 -10.42 -15.08
CA GLY A 484 -5.77 -9.37 -14.34
C GLY A 484 -4.89 -9.94 -13.22
N ASP A 485 -3.87 -9.23 -12.76
CA ASP A 485 -2.85 -9.79 -11.86
C ASP A 485 -3.16 -9.59 -10.37
N GLY A 486 -4.28 -8.95 -10.03
CA GLY A 486 -4.69 -8.76 -8.64
C GLY A 486 -3.84 -7.78 -7.82
N GLY A 487 -2.87 -7.09 -8.43
CA GLY A 487 -2.03 -6.10 -7.77
C GLY A 487 -2.71 -4.75 -7.52
N THR A 488 -2.07 -3.88 -6.75
CA THR A 488 -2.58 -2.54 -6.41
C THR A 488 -1.95 -1.40 -7.22
N GLY A 489 -0.86 -1.68 -7.95
CA GLY A 489 0.06 -0.64 -8.40
C GLY A 489 0.72 0.07 -7.22
N VAL A 490 1.10 1.33 -7.42
CA VAL A 490 1.66 2.20 -6.37
C VAL A 490 0.55 2.89 -5.60
N VAL A 491 0.48 2.69 -4.28
CA VAL A 491 -0.50 3.34 -3.40
C VAL A 491 0.21 4.36 -2.53
N VAL A 492 -0.05 5.65 -2.77
CA VAL A 492 0.68 6.77 -2.14
C VAL A 492 -0.17 7.38 -1.02
N MET A 493 0.31 7.31 0.22
CA MET A 493 -0.46 7.60 1.44
C MET A 493 0.10 8.78 2.24
N ASP A 494 -0.79 9.41 3.03
CA ASP A 494 -0.43 10.31 4.13
C ASP A 494 -0.51 9.57 5.48
N CYS A 495 0.22 10.06 6.48
CA CYS A 495 0.22 9.60 7.87
C CYS A 495 0.52 8.11 8.07
N VAL A 496 1.43 7.52 7.29
CA VAL A 496 1.79 6.11 7.47
C VAL A 496 2.48 5.87 8.81
N GLY A 497 2.23 4.72 9.44
CA GLY A 497 2.87 4.34 10.70
C GLY A 497 2.34 5.04 11.94
N GLU A 498 1.23 5.80 11.82
CA GLU A 498 0.59 6.44 12.96
C GLU A 498 0.21 5.40 14.02
N ASN A 499 0.60 5.65 15.28
CA ASN A 499 0.42 4.72 16.40
C ASN A 499 1.06 3.33 16.18
N GLY A 500 2.05 3.23 15.30
CA GLY A 500 2.69 1.96 14.95
C GLY A 500 1.88 1.09 13.98
N ASP A 501 0.78 1.61 13.41
CA ASP A 501 -0.05 0.89 12.45
C ASP A 501 0.58 0.91 11.05
N TRP A 502 1.08 -0.25 10.63
CA TRP A 502 1.66 -0.47 9.31
C TRP A 502 0.83 -1.46 8.48
N GLU A 503 -0.36 -1.84 8.93
CA GLU A 503 -1.08 -2.97 8.34
C GLU A 503 -1.44 -2.74 6.88
N PHE A 504 -1.88 -1.52 6.54
CA PHE A 504 -2.23 -1.22 5.16
C PHE A 504 -1.00 -1.31 4.23
N VAL A 505 0.18 -0.88 4.71
CA VAL A 505 1.46 -1.02 3.98
C VAL A 505 1.78 -2.49 3.76
N ARG A 506 1.62 -3.33 4.81
CA ARG A 506 1.86 -4.78 4.73
C ARG A 506 0.89 -5.48 3.78
N LEU A 507 -0.38 -5.08 3.79
CA LEU A 507 -1.38 -5.56 2.85
C LEU A 507 -0.97 -5.26 1.42
N ILE A 508 -0.59 -4.01 1.10
CA ILE A 508 -0.13 -3.62 -0.24
C ILE A 508 1.06 -4.48 -0.69
N VAL A 509 2.05 -4.70 0.18
CA VAL A 509 3.18 -5.61 -0.12
C VAL A 509 2.68 -7.03 -0.38
N GLY A 510 1.75 -7.53 0.44
CA GLY A 510 1.14 -8.86 0.27
C GLY A 510 0.39 -9.04 -1.04
N MET A 511 -0.15 -7.97 -1.64
CA MET A 511 -0.85 -8.04 -2.92
C MET A 511 0.06 -8.42 -4.10
N ASN A 512 1.39 -8.39 -3.94
CA ASN A 512 2.32 -8.97 -4.91
C ASN A 512 2.12 -10.49 -5.10
N MET A 513 1.42 -11.17 -4.18
CA MET A 513 1.06 -12.58 -4.38
C MET A 513 0.28 -12.82 -5.68
N GLY A 514 -0.51 -11.85 -6.16
CA GLY A 514 -1.33 -12.04 -7.35
C GLY A 514 -0.52 -12.27 -8.62
N VAL A 515 0.48 -11.43 -8.88
CA VAL A 515 1.38 -11.60 -10.03
C VAL A 515 2.26 -12.84 -9.87
N LEU A 516 2.75 -13.12 -8.65
CA LEU A 516 3.60 -14.28 -8.38
C LEU A 516 2.86 -15.60 -8.62
N MET A 517 1.62 -15.71 -8.16
CA MET A 517 0.78 -16.89 -8.40
C MET A 517 0.59 -17.16 -9.89
N LYS A 518 0.35 -16.12 -10.70
CA LYS A 518 0.22 -16.30 -12.14
C LYS A 518 1.51 -16.77 -12.80
N MET A 519 2.65 -16.27 -12.34
CA MET A 519 3.94 -16.75 -12.82
C MET A 519 4.17 -18.22 -12.46
N GLU A 520 3.61 -18.72 -11.36
CA GLU A 520 3.64 -20.14 -11.01
C GLU A 520 2.64 -20.97 -11.83
N GLU A 521 1.42 -20.46 -12.05
CA GLU A 521 0.39 -21.10 -12.90
C GLU A 521 0.88 -21.31 -14.34
N LEU A 522 1.71 -20.41 -14.88
CA LEU A 522 2.24 -20.46 -16.26
C LEU A 522 3.53 -21.28 -16.42
N LYS A 523 4.13 -21.79 -15.35
CA LYS A 523 5.32 -22.68 -15.43
C LYS A 523 4.96 -24.11 -15.82
N TYR A 524 3.68 -24.46 -15.75
CA TYR A 524 3.11 -25.76 -16.08
C TYR A 524 2.14 -25.60 -17.25
#